data_AF-G5A6U3-F1
#
_entry.id   AF-G5A6U3-F1
#
_cell.length_a   1.000
_cell.length_b   1.000
_cell.length_c   1.000
_cell.angle_alpha   90.00
_cell.angle_beta   90.00
_cell.angle_gamma   90.00
#
_symmetry.space_group_name_H-M   'P 1'
#
loop_
_entity.id
_entity.type
_entity.pdbx_description
1 polymer ?
#
loop_
_entity_poly.entity_id
_entity_poly.type
_entity_poly.pdbx_seq_one_letter_code
_entity_poly.pdbx_strand_id
1 'polypeptide(L)'
;WDDHSNYVDNRVLQRPWSLGTLCAMFTMVRLNVYEPLGWVLKYVTVKTVGLDAWSAPQVAWVRMVSVAVHFAAGFVLAKASAGLLDVDYVLTELRGSRGRAGLELQKRRRRSGLHFHACCVSAVVFMVHPIHVEVVGWPSAQPYTLVALFSSWALLVHLQNIYYNLEQLIGGSMGDSLADDKGVVLKVLLGRDATTKLPSVAILLAFVSIIAISNSGGSVPDVVSLSLTDRVLKALASPIWLLRCLLWPSKLRPHYQIRPGDLSLTNPECLLPVMTTLAVLASVLWKMWHRAASKHVFALVFFGFMLLPVSGLIRHGIISGGADRYAYLSTIIAVPYGGYAVAR
;
A
#
# COMPACT_ATOMS: atom_id res chain seq x y z
N TRP A 1 -7.40 -17.34 22.05
CA TRP A 1 -7.03 -16.99 20.67
C TRP A 1 -7.90 -15.83 20.24
N ASP A 2 -7.31 -14.74 19.77
CA ASP A 2 -7.97 -13.47 19.41
C ASP A 2 -8.67 -13.51 18.03
N ASP A 3 -8.53 -14.61 17.28
CA ASP A 3 -9.13 -14.79 15.95
C ASP A 3 -9.59 -16.24 15.69
N HIS A 4 -10.53 -16.72 16.52
CA HIS A 4 -10.95 -18.13 16.52
C HIS A 4 -11.52 -18.57 15.16
N SER A 5 -12.25 -17.66 14.51
CA SER A 5 -12.91 -17.90 13.25
C SER A 5 -11.92 -18.13 12.10
N ASN A 6 -10.78 -17.42 12.03
CA ASN A 6 -9.82 -17.62 10.94
C ASN A 6 -8.90 -18.82 11.11
N TYR A 7 -8.66 -19.27 12.34
CA TYR A 7 -7.66 -20.30 12.64
C TYR A 7 -8.28 -21.61 13.16
N VAL A 8 -9.02 -21.54 14.27
CA VAL A 8 -9.55 -22.75 14.95
C VAL A 8 -10.73 -23.32 14.16
N ASP A 9 -11.69 -22.48 13.79
CA ASP A 9 -12.89 -22.90 13.05
C ASP A 9 -12.61 -23.16 11.55
N ASN A 10 -11.39 -22.90 11.10
CA ASN A 10 -11.04 -23.01 9.70
C ASN A 10 -10.62 -24.44 9.33
N ARG A 11 -11.60 -25.23 8.89
CA ARG A 11 -11.42 -26.63 8.47
C ARG A 11 -10.32 -26.82 7.41
N VAL A 12 -10.05 -25.82 6.57
CA VAL A 12 -8.99 -25.92 5.55
C VAL A 12 -7.60 -25.97 6.20
N LEU A 13 -7.38 -25.23 7.29
CA LEU A 13 -6.12 -25.27 8.04
C LEU A 13 -5.93 -26.59 8.81
N GLN A 14 -7.04 -27.24 9.18
CA GLN A 14 -6.99 -28.50 9.90
C GLN A 14 -6.72 -29.70 8.99
N ARG A 15 -7.06 -29.63 7.69
CA ARG A 15 -6.87 -30.73 6.74
C ARG A 15 -5.38 -31.05 6.45
N PRO A 16 -5.05 -32.31 6.12
CA PRO A 16 -3.72 -32.66 5.61
C PRO A 16 -3.46 -31.98 4.26
N TRP A 17 -2.19 -31.89 3.88
CA TRP A 17 -1.79 -31.27 2.62
C TRP A 17 -2.29 -32.11 1.45
N SER A 18 -2.96 -31.45 0.50
CA SER A 18 -3.42 -32.08 -0.75
C SER A 18 -3.70 -30.99 -1.79
N LEU A 19 -3.77 -31.36 -3.07
CA LEU A 19 -4.23 -30.45 -4.12
C LEU A 19 -5.64 -29.92 -3.86
N GLY A 20 -6.51 -30.73 -3.23
CA GLY A 20 -7.83 -30.31 -2.80
C GLY A 20 -7.79 -29.24 -1.71
N THR A 21 -6.87 -29.37 -0.75
CA THR A 21 -6.64 -28.36 0.31
C THR A 21 -6.11 -27.06 -0.30
N LEU A 22 -5.16 -27.15 -1.23
CA LEU A 22 -4.62 -25.99 -1.94
C LEU A 22 -5.70 -25.27 -2.78
N CYS A 23 -6.47 -26.02 -3.56
CA CYS A 23 -7.60 -25.49 -4.32
C CYS A 23 -8.64 -24.81 -3.40
N ALA A 24 -8.91 -25.41 -2.24
CA ALA A 24 -9.79 -24.81 -1.24
C ALA A 24 -9.24 -23.46 -0.73
N MET A 25 -7.94 -23.34 -0.47
CA MET A 25 -7.32 -22.05 -0.09
C MET A 25 -7.47 -20.99 -1.20
N PHE A 26 -7.38 -21.39 -2.47
CA PHE A 26 -7.48 -20.47 -3.61
C PHE A 26 -8.91 -20.09 -4.02
N THR A 27 -9.91 -20.78 -3.49
CA THR A 27 -11.33 -20.55 -3.77
C THR A 27 -12.13 -20.12 -2.53
N MET A 28 -11.53 -20.19 -1.34
CA MET A 28 -12.17 -19.83 -0.09
C MET A 28 -12.37 -18.32 0.04
N VAL A 29 -13.63 -17.94 0.25
CA VAL A 29 -14.02 -16.64 0.82
C VAL A 29 -14.50 -16.90 2.25
N ARG A 30 -13.84 -16.28 3.23
CA ARG A 30 -14.18 -16.45 4.65
C ARG A 30 -14.26 -15.08 5.31
N LEU A 31 -15.30 -14.85 6.11
CA LEU A 31 -15.61 -13.53 6.69
C LEU A 31 -15.69 -12.41 5.64
N ASN A 32 -16.21 -12.74 4.45
CA ASN A 32 -16.27 -11.84 3.27
C ASN A 32 -14.90 -11.39 2.75
N VAL A 33 -13.81 -12.10 3.07
CA VAL A 33 -12.45 -11.80 2.60
C VAL A 33 -11.94 -12.91 1.69
N TYR A 34 -11.46 -12.51 0.51
CA TYR A 34 -10.73 -13.38 -0.42
C TYR A 34 -9.22 -13.11 -0.31
N GLU A 35 -8.45 -14.10 0.16
CA GLU A 35 -7.03 -13.93 0.49
C GLU A 35 -6.21 -15.22 0.29
N PRO A 36 -6.12 -15.73 -0.96
CA PRO A 36 -5.57 -17.05 -1.23
C PRO A 36 -4.15 -17.26 -0.66
N LEU A 37 -3.25 -16.29 -0.87
CA LEU A 37 -1.90 -16.34 -0.32
C LEU A 37 -1.87 -16.15 1.20
N GLY A 38 -2.84 -15.41 1.76
CA GLY A 38 -3.02 -15.31 3.20
C GLY A 38 -3.39 -16.67 3.81
N TRP A 39 -4.30 -17.41 3.17
CA TRP A 39 -4.65 -18.76 3.60
C TRP A 39 -3.49 -19.74 3.50
N VAL A 40 -2.70 -19.68 2.42
CA VAL A 40 -1.49 -20.50 2.27
C VAL A 40 -0.48 -20.19 3.38
N LEU A 41 -0.22 -18.91 3.67
CA LEU A 41 0.70 -18.52 4.74
C LEU A 41 0.22 -19.01 6.11
N LYS A 42 -1.08 -18.83 6.41
CA LYS A 42 -1.70 -19.33 7.64
C LYS A 42 -1.59 -20.84 7.73
N TYR A 43 -1.85 -21.57 6.63
CA TYR A 43 -1.75 -23.02 6.57
C TYR A 43 -0.33 -23.50 6.86
N VAL A 44 0.66 -22.96 6.15
CA VAL A 44 2.07 -23.32 6.35
C VAL A 44 2.47 -23.04 7.78
N THR A 45 2.12 -21.88 8.32
CA THR A 45 2.42 -21.53 9.71
C THR A 45 1.78 -22.53 10.67
N VAL A 46 0.46 -22.75 10.59
CA VAL A 46 -0.25 -23.69 11.46
C VAL A 46 0.32 -25.12 11.38
N LYS A 47 0.69 -25.59 10.20
CA LYS A 47 1.25 -26.95 10.03
C LYS A 47 2.70 -27.09 10.49
N THR A 48 3.50 -26.03 10.44
CA THR A 48 4.89 -26.09 10.90
C THR A 48 5.03 -25.86 12.39
N VAL A 49 4.22 -24.98 12.98
CA VAL A 49 4.36 -24.56 14.39
C VAL A 49 3.17 -24.89 15.30
N GLY A 50 2.03 -25.34 14.77
CA GLY A 50 0.85 -25.72 15.56
C GLY A 50 -0.10 -24.56 15.91
N LEU A 51 -1.16 -24.88 16.66
CA LEU A 51 -2.26 -23.99 17.09
C LEU A 51 -2.58 -24.13 18.59
N ASP A 52 -1.60 -24.29 19.48
CA ASP A 52 -1.92 -24.41 20.91
C ASP A 52 -2.08 -23.05 21.60
N ALA A 53 -3.24 -22.87 22.24
CA ALA A 53 -3.67 -21.62 22.85
C ALA A 53 -3.29 -21.48 24.34
N TRP A 54 -2.81 -22.53 25.01
CA TRP A 54 -2.69 -22.56 26.48
C TRP A 54 -1.28 -22.76 27.06
N SER A 55 -0.28 -23.02 26.23
CA SER A 55 1.13 -23.10 26.66
C SER A 55 2.00 -22.21 25.79
N ALA A 56 2.49 -21.11 26.36
CA ALA A 56 3.57 -20.25 25.84
C ALA A 56 4.65 -21.11 25.15
N PRO A 57 5.05 -20.94 23.87
CA PRO A 57 5.35 -19.71 23.11
C PRO A 57 4.76 -19.69 21.67
N GLN A 58 3.69 -20.44 21.38
CA GLN A 58 3.32 -20.75 19.98
C GLN A 58 2.42 -19.72 19.27
N VAL A 59 1.59 -18.96 20.01
CA VAL A 59 0.92 -17.75 19.48
C VAL A 59 1.95 -16.70 19.03
N ALA A 60 3.17 -16.77 19.58
CA ALA A 60 4.26 -15.94 19.11
C ALA A 60 4.59 -16.22 17.64
N TRP A 61 4.50 -17.47 17.15
CA TRP A 61 4.99 -17.80 15.81
C TRP A 61 4.18 -17.18 14.67
N VAL A 62 2.84 -17.17 14.75
CA VAL A 62 2.02 -16.47 13.74
C VAL A 62 2.38 -14.99 13.69
N ARG A 63 2.57 -14.38 14.86
CA ARG A 63 3.00 -12.98 14.98
C ARG A 63 4.44 -12.79 14.49
N MET A 64 5.36 -13.71 14.79
CA MET A 64 6.76 -13.67 14.33
C MET A 64 6.85 -13.79 12.82
N VAL A 65 6.02 -14.64 12.20
CA VAL A 65 5.91 -14.71 10.73
C VAL A 65 5.42 -13.37 10.18
N SER A 66 4.37 -12.78 10.77
CA SER A 66 3.90 -11.44 10.36
C SER A 66 4.98 -10.37 10.54
N VAL A 67 5.75 -10.42 11.64
CA VAL A 67 6.89 -9.53 11.91
C VAL A 67 7.97 -9.72 10.84
N ALA A 68 8.37 -10.96 10.55
CA ALA A 68 9.38 -11.24 9.54
C ALA A 68 8.95 -10.73 8.15
N VAL A 69 7.69 -10.98 7.76
CA VAL A 69 7.15 -10.48 6.49
C VAL A 69 7.07 -8.95 6.49
N HIS A 70 6.71 -8.32 7.61
CA HIS A 70 6.68 -6.87 7.77
C HIS A 70 8.06 -6.24 7.59
N PHE A 71 9.11 -6.77 8.24
CA PHE A 71 10.47 -6.27 8.08
C PHE A 71 11.00 -6.49 6.67
N ALA A 72 10.70 -7.65 6.05
CA ALA A 72 11.00 -7.88 4.64
C ALA A 72 10.32 -6.85 3.75
N ALA A 73 9.02 -6.58 3.97
CA ALA A 73 8.27 -5.57 3.23
C ALA A 73 8.88 -4.17 3.39
N GLY A 74 9.25 -3.78 4.60
CA GLY A 74 9.89 -2.49 4.87
C GLY A 74 11.27 -2.35 4.20
N PHE A 75 12.07 -3.40 4.15
CA PHE A 75 13.34 -3.40 3.41
C PHE A 75 13.13 -3.27 1.89
N VAL A 76 12.18 -4.03 1.32
CA VAL A 76 11.84 -3.91 -0.11
C VAL A 76 11.27 -2.52 -0.41
N LEU A 77 10.44 -1.96 0.48
CA LEU A 77 9.91 -0.61 0.36
C LEU A 77 11.02 0.45 0.42
N ALA A 78 12.03 0.30 1.28
CA ALA A 78 13.20 1.18 1.30
C ALA A 78 13.95 1.16 -0.03
N LYS A 79 14.19 -0.02 -0.59
CA LYS A 79 14.82 -0.18 -1.91
C LYS A 79 13.99 0.43 -3.03
N ALA A 80 12.68 0.16 -3.06
CA ALA A 80 11.77 0.73 -4.04
C ALA A 80 11.76 2.27 -3.94
N SER A 81 11.71 2.81 -2.72
CA SER A 81 11.72 4.25 -2.48
C SER A 81 13.03 4.90 -2.93
N ALA A 82 14.17 4.28 -2.66
CA ALA A 82 15.47 4.75 -3.14
C ALA A 82 15.54 4.75 -4.67
N GLY A 83 15.08 3.66 -5.31
CA GLY A 83 14.98 3.58 -6.77
C GLY A 83 14.07 4.65 -7.37
N LEU A 84 12.98 5.01 -6.69
CA LEU A 84 12.10 6.10 -7.11
C LEU A 84 12.82 7.45 -7.07
N LEU A 85 13.58 7.73 -6.00
CA LEU A 85 14.37 8.96 -5.88
C LEU A 85 15.52 9.01 -6.90
N ASP A 86 16.13 7.87 -7.22
CA ASP A 86 17.16 7.77 -8.25
C ASP A 86 16.60 8.06 -9.65
N VAL A 87 15.46 7.44 -10.00
CA VAL A 87 14.75 7.74 -11.25
C VAL A 87 14.38 9.22 -11.32
N ASP A 88 13.86 9.79 -10.23
CA ASP A 88 13.50 11.20 -10.18
C ASP A 88 14.70 12.14 -10.34
N TYR A 89 15.82 11.81 -9.69
CA TYR A 89 17.08 12.53 -9.83
C TYR A 89 17.57 12.52 -11.29
N VAL A 90 17.62 11.33 -11.92
CA VAL A 90 18.05 11.18 -13.31
C VAL A 90 17.14 11.94 -14.27
N LEU A 91 15.81 11.85 -14.10
CA LEU A 91 14.86 12.60 -14.92
C LEU A 91 14.99 14.11 -14.75
N THR A 92 15.30 14.58 -13.54
CA THR A 92 15.52 16.00 -13.26
C THR A 92 16.83 16.49 -13.90
N GLU A 93 17.90 15.70 -13.84
CA GLU A 93 19.16 16.03 -14.53
C GLU A 93 19.00 16.03 -16.05
N LEU A 94 18.28 15.07 -16.63
CA LEU A 94 18.01 15.04 -18.08
C LEU A 94 17.31 16.32 -18.55
N ARG A 95 16.36 16.84 -17.77
CA ARG A 95 15.68 18.11 -18.08
C ARG A 95 16.56 19.35 -17.90
N GLY A 96 17.60 19.26 -17.06
CA GLY A 96 18.44 20.40 -16.68
C GLY A 96 19.77 20.51 -17.43
N SER A 97 20.34 19.40 -17.91
CA SER A 97 21.73 19.34 -18.37
C SER A 97 21.85 19.19 -19.89
N ARG A 98 22.21 20.29 -20.58
CA ARG A 98 22.94 20.23 -21.85
C ARG A 98 24.41 19.85 -21.60
N GLY A 99 24.77 18.57 -21.76
CA GLY A 99 26.12 18.18 -22.24
C GLY A 99 27.29 18.01 -21.25
N ARG A 100 27.12 17.33 -20.10
CA ARG A 100 28.28 16.84 -19.29
C ARG A 100 28.05 15.42 -18.73
N ALA A 101 28.48 14.39 -19.46
CA ALA A 101 28.18 12.98 -19.13
C ALA A 101 29.24 12.26 -18.28
N GLY A 102 30.51 12.70 -18.28
CA GLY A 102 31.63 11.91 -17.72
C GLY A 102 31.85 12.00 -16.20
N LEU A 103 31.72 13.20 -15.61
CA LEU A 103 31.90 13.42 -14.16
C LEU A 103 30.67 12.98 -13.33
N GLU A 104 29.59 12.58 -14.01
CA GLU A 104 28.28 12.33 -13.41
C GLU A 104 28.12 10.91 -12.84
N LEU A 105 28.87 9.91 -13.29
CA LEU A 105 28.63 8.52 -12.85
C LEU A 105 28.98 8.30 -11.37
N GLN A 106 30.10 8.86 -10.91
CA GLN A 106 30.51 8.77 -9.49
C GLN A 106 29.56 9.56 -8.59
N LYS A 107 29.12 10.73 -9.03
CA LYS A 107 28.13 11.57 -8.34
C LYS A 107 26.79 10.85 -8.22
N ARG A 108 26.32 10.20 -9.28
CA ARG A 108 25.11 9.35 -9.30
C ARG A 108 25.23 8.19 -8.33
N ARG A 109 26.34 7.45 -8.34
CA ARG A 109 26.55 6.32 -7.41
C ARG A 109 26.55 6.78 -5.95
N ARG A 110 27.21 7.89 -5.64
CA ARG A 110 27.20 8.49 -4.29
C ARG A 110 25.78 8.91 -3.90
N ARG A 111 25.03 9.52 -4.81
CA ARG A 111 23.65 9.97 -4.57
C ARG A 111 22.69 8.79 -4.36
N SER A 112 22.81 7.74 -5.15
CA SER A 112 22.03 6.50 -4.97
C SER A 112 22.32 5.84 -3.62
N GLY A 113 23.58 5.79 -3.21
CA GLY A 113 23.95 5.37 -1.86
C GLY A 113 23.28 6.22 -0.79
N LEU A 114 23.28 7.55 -0.92
CA LEU A 114 22.62 8.45 0.03
C LEU A 114 21.09 8.24 0.06
N HIS A 115 20.44 8.14 -1.10
CA HIS A 115 19.01 7.86 -1.20
C HIS A 115 18.65 6.54 -0.52
N PHE A 116 19.46 5.49 -0.69
CA PHE A 116 19.24 4.21 -0.04
C PHE A 116 19.30 4.32 1.49
N HIS A 117 20.36 4.90 2.05
CA HIS A 117 20.48 5.05 3.51
C HIS A 117 19.36 5.92 4.09
N ALA A 118 19.01 7.03 3.41
CA ALA A 118 17.94 7.91 3.83
C ALA A 118 16.56 7.20 3.81
N CYS A 119 16.29 6.43 2.76
CA CYS A 119 15.09 5.60 2.68
C CYS A 119 15.08 4.48 3.71
N CYS A 120 16.24 3.91 4.08
CA CYS A 120 16.33 2.94 5.19
C CYS A 120 15.93 3.58 6.52
N VAL A 121 16.41 4.78 6.84
CA VAL A 121 16.01 5.51 8.06
C VAL A 121 14.50 5.74 8.06
N SER A 122 13.95 6.24 6.96
CA SER A 122 12.53 6.48 6.80
C SER A 122 11.69 5.19 6.91
N ALA A 123 12.17 4.09 6.33
CA ALA A 123 11.53 2.79 6.42
C ALA A 123 11.60 2.20 7.83
N VAL A 124 12.66 2.44 8.60
CA VAL A 124 12.72 2.05 10.02
C VAL A 124 11.64 2.77 10.81
N VAL A 125 11.47 4.08 10.61
CA VAL A 125 10.37 4.85 11.24
C VAL A 125 9.01 4.25 10.88
N PHE A 126 8.79 3.91 9.61
CA PHE A 126 7.58 3.21 9.16
C PHE A 126 7.42 1.85 9.86
N MET A 127 8.46 1.02 9.93
CA MET A 127 8.35 -0.33 10.49
C MET A 127 8.05 -0.33 12.00
N VAL A 128 8.68 0.59 12.75
CA VAL A 128 8.51 0.65 14.21
C VAL A 128 7.34 1.54 14.63
N HIS A 129 6.67 2.20 13.69
CA HIS A 129 5.56 3.08 14.00
C HIS A 129 4.43 2.30 14.69
N PRO A 130 3.86 2.79 15.81
CA PRO A 130 2.87 2.02 16.57
C PRO A 130 1.65 1.58 15.74
N ILE A 131 1.18 2.42 14.80
CA ILE A 131 0.07 2.07 13.90
C ILE A 131 0.38 0.86 12.98
N HIS A 132 1.66 0.59 12.70
CA HIS A 132 2.09 -0.51 11.84
C HIS A 132 2.42 -1.74 12.67
N VAL A 133 3.09 -1.56 13.81
CA VAL A 133 3.40 -2.64 14.75
C VAL A 133 2.13 -3.29 15.30
N GLU A 134 1.12 -2.49 15.67
CA GLU A 134 -0.14 -3.01 16.19
C GLU A 134 -0.84 -3.91 15.15
N VAL A 135 -0.84 -3.50 13.88
CA VAL A 135 -1.41 -4.27 12.77
C VAL A 135 -0.71 -5.62 12.60
N VAL A 136 0.62 -5.63 12.70
CA VAL A 136 1.42 -6.85 12.61
C VAL A 136 1.16 -7.81 13.79
N GLY A 137 0.79 -7.25 14.94
CA GLY A 137 0.40 -8.01 16.13
C GLY A 137 -0.91 -8.80 15.97
N TRP A 138 -1.80 -8.41 15.07
CA TRP A 138 -3.09 -9.07 14.86
C TRP A 138 -2.99 -10.23 13.86
N PRO A 139 -3.27 -11.49 14.27
CA PRO A 139 -3.22 -12.65 13.37
C PRO A 139 -4.13 -12.54 12.14
N SER A 140 -5.25 -11.81 12.25
CA SER A 140 -6.18 -11.55 11.15
C SER A 140 -5.60 -10.62 10.08
N ALA A 141 -4.63 -9.78 10.45
CA ALA A 141 -4.04 -8.77 9.57
C ALA A 141 -2.75 -9.23 8.88
N GLN A 142 -2.31 -10.47 9.11
CA GLN A 142 -1.17 -11.07 8.42
C GLN A 142 -1.19 -10.89 6.88
N PRO A 143 -2.33 -11.03 6.16
CA PRO A 143 -2.40 -10.80 4.71
C PRO A 143 -1.96 -9.40 4.26
N TYR A 144 -2.12 -8.36 5.09
CA TYR A 144 -1.70 -7.00 4.75
C TYR A 144 -0.17 -6.89 4.65
N THR A 145 0.58 -7.67 5.43
CA THR A 145 2.04 -7.73 5.35
C THR A 145 2.50 -8.33 4.01
N LEU A 146 1.81 -9.36 3.51
CA LEU A 146 2.06 -9.96 2.20
C LEU A 146 1.76 -8.97 1.07
N VAL A 147 0.62 -8.27 1.14
CA VAL A 147 0.28 -7.26 0.13
C VAL A 147 1.34 -6.16 0.09
N ALA A 148 1.78 -5.63 1.24
CA ALA A 148 2.83 -4.63 1.25
C ALA A 148 4.15 -5.14 0.68
N LEU A 149 4.54 -6.39 0.99
CA LEU A 149 5.75 -7.01 0.43
C LEU A 149 5.65 -7.11 -1.09
N PHE A 150 4.60 -7.75 -1.61
CA PHE A 150 4.48 -7.99 -3.05
C PHE A 150 4.21 -6.71 -3.85
N SER A 151 3.43 -5.76 -3.31
CA SER A 151 3.24 -4.46 -3.95
C SER A 151 4.54 -3.66 -4.01
N SER A 152 5.32 -3.65 -2.93
CA SER A 152 6.63 -2.97 -2.91
C SER A 152 7.64 -3.66 -3.83
N TRP A 153 7.62 -4.99 -3.90
CA TRP A 153 8.45 -5.77 -4.81
C TRP A 153 8.09 -5.45 -6.27
N ALA A 154 6.80 -5.49 -6.63
CA ALA A 154 6.34 -5.16 -7.96
C ALA A 154 6.78 -3.75 -8.38
N LEU A 155 6.66 -2.79 -7.46
CA LEU A 155 7.16 -1.43 -7.67
C LEU A 155 8.68 -1.39 -7.86
N LEU A 156 9.46 -2.12 -7.05
CA LEU A 156 10.91 -2.21 -7.17
C LEU A 156 11.32 -2.72 -8.57
N VAL A 157 10.73 -3.83 -9.02
CA VAL A 157 11.00 -4.40 -10.36
C VAL A 157 10.64 -3.41 -11.46
N HIS A 158 9.50 -2.72 -11.31
CA HIS A 158 9.09 -1.69 -12.27
C HIS A 158 10.08 -0.54 -12.34
N LEU A 159 10.56 -0.04 -11.19
CA LEU A 159 11.54 1.04 -11.10
C LEU A 159 12.91 0.62 -11.65
N GLN A 160 13.35 -0.61 -11.39
CA GLN A 160 14.57 -1.17 -11.97
C GLN A 160 14.50 -1.19 -13.50
N ASN A 161 13.35 -1.59 -14.06
CA ASN A 161 13.14 -1.54 -15.51
C ASN A 161 13.15 -0.10 -16.05
N ILE A 162 12.52 0.86 -15.37
CA ILE A 162 12.58 2.28 -15.78
C ILE A 162 14.02 2.78 -15.75
N TYR A 163 14.74 2.51 -14.67
CA TYR A 163 16.11 2.95 -14.49
C TYR A 163 17.04 2.37 -15.56
N TYR A 164 16.93 1.07 -15.84
CA TYR A 164 17.68 0.42 -16.93
C TYR A 164 17.43 1.07 -18.30
N ASN A 165 16.17 1.35 -18.63
CA ASN A 165 15.81 2.02 -19.88
C ASN A 165 16.36 3.46 -19.96
N LEU A 166 16.40 4.18 -18.84
CA LEU A 166 17.02 5.50 -18.77
C LEU A 166 18.53 5.43 -19.00
N GLU A 167 19.23 4.46 -18.38
CA GLU A 167 20.66 4.27 -18.60
C GLU A 167 20.99 3.91 -20.04
N GLN A 168 20.21 3.03 -20.67
CA GLN A 168 20.37 2.70 -22.10
C GLN A 168 20.23 3.91 -23.01
N LEU A 169 19.27 4.80 -22.73
CA LEU A 169 19.11 6.02 -23.51
C LEU A 169 20.25 7.00 -23.32
N ILE A 170 20.72 7.16 -22.08
CA ILE A 170 21.88 8.01 -21.79
C ILE A 170 23.13 7.47 -22.49
N GLY A 171 23.32 6.15 -22.50
CA GLY A 171 24.44 5.50 -23.20
C GLY A 171 24.31 5.51 -24.73
N GLY A 172 23.10 5.41 -25.27
CA GLY A 172 22.83 5.40 -26.72
C GLY A 172 22.74 6.78 -27.37
N SER A 173 22.38 7.82 -26.61
CA SER A 173 22.23 9.20 -27.11
C SER A 173 23.56 9.95 -27.33
N MET A 174 24.70 9.27 -27.24
CA MET A 174 25.99 9.84 -27.63
C MET A 174 26.16 9.96 -29.17
N GLY A 175 25.18 9.50 -29.95
CA GLY A 175 25.25 9.44 -31.42
C GLY A 175 24.35 10.38 -32.23
N ASP A 176 23.25 10.94 -31.70
CA ASP A 176 22.39 11.83 -32.50
C ASP A 176 21.50 12.79 -31.68
N SER A 177 21.20 13.94 -32.29
CA SER A 177 20.60 15.15 -31.70
C SER A 177 19.27 14.91 -30.95
N LEU A 178 19.28 15.24 -29.64
CA LEU A 178 18.14 15.27 -28.69
C LEU A 178 17.14 16.40 -29.01
N ALA A 179 16.56 16.40 -30.20
CA ALA A 179 15.66 17.48 -30.64
C ALA A 179 14.19 17.34 -30.18
N ASP A 180 13.79 16.29 -29.44
CA ASP A 180 12.43 16.19 -28.86
C ASP A 180 12.42 15.55 -27.45
N ASP A 181 12.82 16.36 -26.48
CA ASP A 181 13.02 16.00 -25.07
C ASP A 181 11.75 15.46 -24.36
N LYS A 182 10.55 15.86 -24.84
CA LYS A 182 9.28 15.41 -24.26
C LYS A 182 8.84 14.06 -24.81
N GLY A 183 9.04 13.82 -26.11
CA GLY A 183 8.71 12.56 -26.76
C GLY A 183 9.54 11.39 -26.25
N VAL A 184 10.82 11.62 -25.95
CA VAL A 184 11.73 10.59 -25.41
C VAL A 184 11.35 10.19 -23.99
N VAL A 185 11.15 11.15 -23.08
CA VAL A 185 10.75 10.86 -21.69
C VAL A 185 9.40 10.13 -21.64
N LEU A 186 8.46 10.51 -22.50
CA LEU A 186 7.17 9.85 -22.59
C LEU A 186 7.30 8.41 -23.11
N LYS A 187 8.14 8.17 -24.14
CA LYS A 187 8.42 6.81 -24.66
C LYS A 187 9.11 5.91 -23.62
N VAL A 188 9.92 6.47 -22.72
CA VAL A 188 10.52 5.71 -21.61
C VAL A 188 9.48 5.30 -20.58
N LEU A 189 8.65 6.24 -20.13
CA LEU A 189 7.64 5.99 -19.10
C LEU A 189 6.52 5.08 -19.62
N LEU A 190 6.13 5.26 -20.88
CA LEU A 190 5.09 4.46 -21.53
C LEU A 190 5.60 3.16 -22.15
N GLY A 191 6.90 2.87 -22.11
CA GLY A 191 7.48 1.74 -22.83
C GLY A 191 7.43 1.95 -24.35
N ARG A 192 8.35 1.32 -25.07
CA ARG A 192 8.44 1.48 -26.54
C ARG A 192 7.22 0.94 -27.29
N ASP A 193 6.50 -0.04 -26.73
CA ASP A 193 5.39 -0.73 -27.40
C ASP A 193 4.18 -0.99 -26.49
N ALA A 194 2.97 -0.94 -27.08
CA ALA A 194 1.71 -1.28 -26.42
C ALA A 194 1.68 -2.73 -25.86
N THR A 195 2.44 -3.64 -26.47
CA THR A 195 2.61 -5.02 -26.00
C THR A 195 3.26 -5.10 -24.61
N THR A 196 4.08 -4.12 -24.23
CA THR A 196 4.69 -4.04 -22.90
C THR A 196 3.70 -3.68 -21.79
N LYS A 197 2.51 -3.15 -22.15
CA LYS A 197 1.45 -2.76 -21.21
C LYS A 197 0.38 -3.83 -21.04
N LEU A 198 0.31 -4.81 -21.95
CA LEU A 198 -0.65 -5.91 -21.91
C LEU A 198 -0.65 -6.64 -20.54
N PRO A 199 0.50 -6.95 -19.92
CA PRO A 199 0.52 -7.58 -18.59
C PRO A 199 -0.11 -6.71 -17.50
N SER A 200 0.14 -5.39 -17.53
CA SER A 200 -0.45 -4.46 -16.54
C SER A 200 -1.95 -4.34 -16.69
N VAL A 201 -2.45 -4.30 -17.93
CA VAL A 201 -3.89 -4.29 -18.21
C VAL A 201 -4.54 -5.61 -17.79
N ALA A 202 -3.91 -6.75 -18.10
CA ALA A 202 -4.39 -8.06 -17.67
C ALA A 202 -4.46 -8.18 -16.14
N ILE A 203 -3.43 -7.70 -15.43
CA ILE A 203 -3.42 -7.65 -13.96
C ILE A 203 -4.55 -6.76 -13.44
N LEU A 204 -4.73 -5.56 -14.01
CA LEU A 204 -5.80 -4.65 -13.61
C LEU A 204 -7.19 -5.28 -13.81
N LEU A 205 -7.42 -5.91 -14.96
CA LEU A 205 -8.67 -6.61 -15.25
C LEU A 205 -8.88 -7.76 -14.27
N ALA A 206 -7.85 -8.55 -13.97
CA ALA A 206 -7.93 -9.61 -12.96
C ALA A 206 -8.30 -9.06 -11.58
N PHE A 207 -7.70 -7.95 -11.15
CA PHE A 207 -8.06 -7.28 -9.89
C PHE A 207 -9.53 -6.82 -9.89
N VAL A 208 -9.97 -6.14 -10.95
CA VAL A 208 -11.37 -5.67 -11.08
C VAL A 208 -12.34 -6.85 -11.06
N SER A 209 -12.04 -7.94 -11.77
CA SER A 209 -12.83 -9.16 -11.77
C SER A 209 -12.89 -9.81 -10.38
N ILE A 210 -11.76 -9.93 -9.68
CA ILE A 210 -11.71 -10.48 -8.31
C ILE A 210 -12.54 -9.60 -7.36
N ILE A 211 -12.44 -8.28 -7.46
CA ILE A 211 -13.25 -7.35 -6.67
C ILE A 211 -14.74 -7.54 -6.97
N ALA A 212 -15.12 -7.63 -8.25
CA ALA A 212 -16.51 -7.83 -8.65
C ALA A 212 -17.07 -9.17 -8.14
N ILE A 213 -16.32 -10.27 -8.30
CA ILE A 213 -16.69 -11.61 -7.82
C ILE A 213 -16.78 -11.64 -6.29
N SER A 214 -15.82 -11.03 -5.59
CA SER A 214 -15.82 -10.98 -4.13
C SER A 214 -17.00 -10.19 -3.57
N ASN A 215 -17.56 -9.26 -4.35
CA ASN A 215 -18.70 -8.43 -3.96
C ASN A 215 -20.06 -8.93 -4.47
N SER A 216 -20.09 -9.92 -5.38
CA SER A 216 -21.35 -10.41 -5.97
C SER A 216 -22.15 -11.31 -5.01
N GLY A 217 -21.50 -11.94 -4.04
CA GLY A 217 -22.12 -12.86 -3.09
C GLY A 217 -23.05 -12.22 -2.05
N GLY A 218 -23.08 -10.88 -1.96
CA GLY A 218 -23.84 -10.14 -0.96
C GLY A 218 -23.29 -10.37 0.46
N SER A 219 -22.93 -9.28 1.15
CA SER A 219 -22.66 -9.39 2.59
C SER A 219 -23.94 -9.89 3.28
N VAL A 220 -23.85 -10.95 4.09
CA VAL A 220 -24.84 -11.20 5.15
C VAL A 220 -25.09 -9.85 5.83
N PRO A 221 -26.34 -9.37 5.95
CA PRO A 221 -26.61 -8.02 6.43
C PRO A 221 -25.95 -7.85 7.80
N ASP A 222 -24.87 -7.07 7.85
CA ASP A 222 -24.36 -6.55 9.10
C ASP A 222 -25.51 -5.80 9.78
N VAL A 223 -25.56 -5.91 11.11
CA VAL A 223 -26.62 -5.32 11.97
C VAL A 223 -26.75 -3.80 11.76
N VAL A 224 -25.74 -3.15 11.17
CA VAL A 224 -25.72 -1.72 10.89
C VAL A 224 -25.59 -1.45 9.40
N SER A 225 -26.66 -1.00 8.76
CA SER A 225 -26.61 -0.49 7.38
C SER A 225 -26.35 1.02 7.39
N LEU A 226 -25.30 1.46 6.68
CA LEU A 226 -25.01 2.89 6.50
C LEU A 226 -25.83 3.47 5.37
N SER A 227 -26.47 4.62 5.61
CA SER A 227 -27.12 5.43 4.59
C SER A 227 -26.10 5.96 3.57
N LEU A 228 -26.55 6.47 2.42
CA LEU A 228 -25.65 7.08 1.44
C LEU A 228 -24.90 8.27 2.04
N THR A 229 -25.60 9.10 2.82
CA THR A 229 -25.02 10.24 3.52
C THR A 229 -23.93 9.80 4.49
N ASP A 230 -24.18 8.79 5.32
CA ASP A 230 -23.20 8.27 6.27
C ASP A 230 -21.94 7.76 5.56
N ARG A 231 -22.09 7.11 4.40
CA ARG A 231 -20.96 6.63 3.60
C ARG A 231 -20.12 7.78 3.05
N VAL A 232 -20.76 8.85 2.57
CA VAL A 232 -20.06 10.05 2.09
C VAL A 232 -19.31 10.73 3.25
N LEU A 233 -19.97 10.90 4.41
CA LEU A 233 -19.34 11.48 5.60
C LEU A 233 -18.16 10.64 6.07
N LYS A 234 -18.32 9.31 6.13
CA LYS A 234 -17.23 8.40 6.47
C LYS A 234 -16.08 8.50 5.47
N ALA A 235 -16.35 8.52 4.18
CA ALA A 235 -15.34 8.63 3.14
C ALA A 235 -14.53 9.93 3.24
N LEU A 236 -15.20 11.04 3.59
CA LEU A 236 -14.55 12.34 3.80
C LEU A 236 -13.81 12.42 5.13
N ALA A 237 -14.28 11.75 6.20
CA ALA A 237 -13.63 11.78 7.51
C ALA A 237 -12.40 10.85 7.60
N SER A 238 -12.43 9.70 6.91
CA SER A 238 -11.42 8.64 7.04
C SER A 238 -9.97 9.10 6.79
N PRO A 239 -9.66 9.92 5.75
CA PRO A 239 -8.30 10.38 5.50
C PRO A 239 -7.67 11.12 6.69
N ILE A 240 -8.40 12.08 7.27
CA ILE A 240 -7.89 12.91 8.37
C ILE A 240 -7.87 12.11 9.68
N TRP A 241 -8.84 11.23 9.90
CA TRP A 241 -8.80 10.29 11.02
C TRP A 241 -7.52 9.44 10.99
N LEU A 242 -7.15 8.93 9.82
CA LEU A 242 -5.95 8.13 9.65
C LEU A 242 -4.66 8.94 9.87
N LEU A 243 -4.61 10.17 9.34
CA LEU A 243 -3.51 11.10 9.60
C LEU A 243 -3.37 11.41 11.09
N ARG A 244 -4.48 11.54 11.83
CA ARG A 244 -4.45 11.69 13.28
C ARG A 244 -3.81 10.48 13.96
N CYS A 245 -4.18 9.26 13.56
CA CYS A 245 -3.60 8.03 14.11
C CYS A 245 -2.12 7.86 13.75
N LEU A 246 -1.67 8.40 12.63
CA LEU A 246 -0.25 8.44 12.27
C LEU A 246 0.52 9.45 13.12
N LEU A 247 -0.03 10.64 13.35
CA LEU A 247 0.66 11.67 14.13
C LEU A 247 0.61 11.41 15.64
N TRP A 248 -0.48 10.81 16.12
CA TRP A 248 -0.73 10.53 17.52
C TRP A 248 -1.37 9.16 17.70
N PRO A 249 -0.57 8.07 17.63
CA PRO A 249 -1.09 6.72 17.72
C PRO A 249 -1.56 6.42 19.15
N SER A 250 -2.85 6.58 19.38
CA SER A 250 -3.47 6.33 20.68
C SER A 250 -4.75 5.53 20.50
N LYS A 251 -5.00 4.60 21.43
CA LYS A 251 -6.20 3.73 21.43
C LYS A 251 -6.39 2.98 20.10
N LEU A 252 -5.30 2.46 19.54
CA LEU A 252 -5.30 1.63 18.33
C LEU A 252 -6.17 0.38 18.53
N ARG A 253 -6.93 0.00 17.49
CA ARG A 253 -7.90 -1.11 17.50
C ARG A 253 -7.98 -1.81 16.14
N PRO A 254 -8.21 -3.15 16.14
CA PRO A 254 -8.39 -3.91 14.92
C PRO A 254 -9.63 -3.49 14.15
N HIS A 255 -10.66 -3.04 14.87
CA HIS A 255 -11.90 -2.53 14.31
C HIS A 255 -12.47 -1.45 15.23
N TYR A 256 -12.85 -0.32 14.65
CA TYR A 256 -13.61 0.72 15.34
C TYR A 256 -15.09 0.52 15.05
N GLN A 257 -15.93 0.46 16.08
CA GLN A 257 -17.37 0.35 15.92
C GLN A 257 -17.97 1.72 15.56
N ILE A 258 -18.95 1.74 14.66
CA ILE A 258 -19.76 2.93 14.37
C ILE A 258 -20.94 2.92 15.32
N ARG A 259 -21.12 3.99 16.08
CA ARG A 259 -22.29 4.22 16.92
C ARG A 259 -23.27 5.17 16.23
N PRO A 260 -24.58 5.11 16.54
CA PRO A 260 -25.53 6.11 16.10
C PRO A 260 -25.06 7.52 16.49
N GLY A 261 -25.02 8.44 15.52
CA GLY A 261 -24.54 9.82 15.72
C GLY A 261 -23.04 10.05 15.50
N ASP A 262 -22.22 9.00 15.35
CA ASP A 262 -20.79 9.15 15.03
C ASP A 262 -20.59 9.81 13.66
N LEU A 263 -21.45 9.49 12.69
CA LEU A 263 -21.44 10.04 11.33
C LEU A 263 -22.46 11.16 11.16
N SER A 264 -22.46 12.13 12.07
CA SER A 264 -23.32 13.32 12.00
C SER A 264 -22.50 14.60 11.86
N LEU A 265 -22.98 15.55 11.07
CA LEU A 265 -22.39 16.89 10.98
C LEU A 265 -22.53 17.69 12.28
N THR A 266 -23.41 17.27 13.19
CA THR A 266 -23.51 17.84 14.55
C THR A 266 -22.39 17.34 15.47
N ASN A 267 -21.72 16.24 15.11
CA ASN A 267 -20.62 15.68 15.89
C ASN A 267 -19.29 16.35 15.45
N PRO A 268 -18.59 17.07 16.35
CA PRO A 268 -17.32 17.72 16.00
C PRO A 268 -16.23 16.73 15.57
N GLU A 269 -16.25 15.49 16.07
CA GLU A 269 -15.31 14.44 15.68
C GLU A 269 -15.50 13.98 14.22
N CYS A 270 -16.67 14.22 13.63
CA CYS A 270 -16.93 13.97 12.21
C CYS A 270 -16.74 15.25 11.38
N LEU A 271 -17.30 16.37 11.85
CA LEU A 271 -17.30 17.64 11.13
C LEU A 271 -15.88 18.15 10.85
N LEU A 272 -14.98 18.11 11.84
CA LEU A 272 -13.62 18.63 11.69
C LEU A 272 -12.80 17.85 10.63
N PRO A 273 -12.73 16.51 10.65
CA PRO A 273 -12.15 15.72 9.57
C PRO A 273 -12.76 16.01 8.19
N VAL A 274 -14.09 16.09 8.09
CA VAL A 274 -14.79 16.35 6.83
C VAL A 274 -14.38 17.70 6.25
N MET A 275 -14.46 18.77 7.06
CA MET A 275 -14.09 20.12 6.63
C MET A 275 -12.61 20.21 6.23
N THR A 276 -11.74 19.53 6.99
CA THR A 276 -10.30 19.50 6.70
C THR A 276 -10.02 18.77 5.39
N THR A 277 -10.64 17.61 5.15
CA THR A 277 -10.52 16.88 3.88
C THR A 277 -11.00 17.73 2.70
N LEU A 278 -12.16 18.39 2.83
CA LEU A 278 -12.70 19.25 1.77
C LEU A 278 -11.77 20.44 1.48
N ALA A 279 -11.20 21.06 2.51
CA ALA A 279 -10.23 22.15 2.34
C ALA A 279 -8.94 21.68 1.64
N VAL A 280 -8.44 20.48 1.99
CA VAL A 280 -7.28 19.87 1.32
C VAL A 280 -7.60 19.55 -0.13
N LEU A 281 -8.76 18.96 -0.42
CA LEU A 281 -9.20 18.65 -1.78
C LEU A 281 -9.35 19.92 -2.63
N ALA A 282 -9.99 20.96 -2.11
CA ALA A 282 -10.11 22.24 -2.79
C ALA A 282 -8.73 22.85 -3.09
N SER A 283 -7.80 22.79 -2.12
CA SER A 283 -6.43 23.27 -2.29
C SER A 283 -5.65 22.47 -3.35
N VAL A 284 -5.86 21.15 -3.41
CA VAL A 284 -5.25 20.27 -4.42
C VAL A 284 -5.79 20.58 -5.81
N LEU A 285 -7.11 20.66 -5.96
CA LEU A 285 -7.78 20.98 -7.23
C LEU A 285 -7.37 22.37 -7.73
N TRP A 286 -7.35 23.36 -6.84
CA TRP A 286 -6.84 24.70 -7.15
C TRP A 286 -5.41 24.66 -7.65
N LYS A 287 -4.52 23.93 -6.96
CA LYS A 287 -3.13 23.77 -7.38
C LYS A 287 -3.02 23.06 -8.72
N MET A 288 -3.81 22.01 -8.98
CA MET A 288 -3.82 21.30 -10.27
C MET A 288 -4.34 22.17 -11.41
N TRP A 289 -5.31 23.04 -11.14
CA TRP A 289 -5.89 23.94 -12.12
C TRP A 289 -4.90 25.05 -12.51
N HIS A 290 -4.20 25.63 -11.53
CA HIS A 290 -3.31 26.77 -11.77
C HIS A 290 -1.83 26.40 -11.94
N ARG A 291 -1.43 25.20 -11.57
CA ARG A 291 -0.05 24.69 -11.69
C ARG A 291 -0.11 23.25 -12.21
N ALA A 292 0.84 22.87 -13.06
CA ALA A 292 0.96 21.47 -13.49
C ALA A 292 0.99 20.54 -12.27
N ALA A 293 0.34 19.37 -12.38
CA ALA A 293 0.17 18.42 -11.28
C ALA A 293 1.52 18.06 -10.64
N SER A 294 1.73 18.50 -9.40
CA SER A 294 2.94 18.20 -8.65
C SER A 294 2.96 16.72 -8.22
N LYS A 295 4.15 16.16 -7.97
CA LYS A 295 4.33 14.81 -7.41
C LYS A 295 3.52 14.60 -6.12
N HIS A 296 3.31 15.67 -5.34
CA HIS A 296 2.49 15.65 -4.12
C HIS A 296 1.01 15.39 -4.39
N VAL A 297 0.47 15.87 -5.52
CA VAL A 297 -0.90 15.59 -5.93
C VAL A 297 -1.07 14.09 -6.16
N PHE A 298 -0.14 13.46 -6.91
CA PHE A 298 -0.18 12.03 -7.15
C PHE A 298 -0.06 11.20 -5.87
N ALA A 299 0.76 11.64 -4.91
CA ALA A 299 0.84 10.98 -3.61
C ALA A 299 -0.47 11.07 -2.81
N LEU A 300 -1.15 12.22 -2.85
CA LEU A 300 -2.47 12.40 -2.21
C LEU A 300 -3.55 11.58 -2.90
N VAL A 301 -3.54 11.52 -4.23
CA VAL A 301 -4.44 10.66 -5.02
C VAL A 301 -4.21 9.20 -4.65
N PHE A 302 -2.96 8.75 -4.59
CA PHE A 302 -2.62 7.39 -4.15
C PHE A 302 -3.14 7.11 -2.73
N PHE A 303 -2.89 8.02 -1.78
CA PHE A 303 -3.37 7.89 -0.40
C PHE A 303 -4.89 7.75 -0.35
N GLY A 304 -5.62 8.61 -1.06
CA GLY A 304 -7.09 8.54 -1.15
C GLY A 304 -7.59 7.25 -1.81
N PHE A 305 -6.96 6.83 -2.91
CA PHE A 305 -7.31 5.58 -3.59
C PHE A 305 -7.13 4.36 -2.70
N MET A 306 -6.06 4.29 -1.93
CA MET A 306 -5.81 3.19 -1.00
C MET A 306 -6.82 3.15 0.16
N LEU A 307 -7.56 4.23 0.40
CA LEU A 307 -8.64 4.28 1.39
C LEU A 307 -10.04 4.02 0.81
N LEU A 308 -10.20 3.95 -0.51
CA LEU A 308 -11.49 3.68 -1.13
C LEU A 308 -12.15 2.39 -0.65
N PRO A 309 -11.45 1.24 -0.52
CA PRO A 309 -12.07 0.00 -0.06
C PRO A 309 -12.68 0.10 1.35
N VAL A 310 -12.23 1.07 2.15
CA VAL A 310 -12.56 1.16 3.59
C VAL A 310 -13.42 2.38 3.91
N SER A 311 -13.56 3.29 2.94
CA SER A 311 -14.38 4.50 2.98
C SER A 311 -15.87 4.23 3.26
N GLY A 312 -16.35 3.02 2.99
CA GLY A 312 -17.77 2.66 3.04
C GLY A 312 -18.53 2.91 1.73
N LEU A 313 -17.86 3.49 0.72
CA LEU A 313 -18.42 3.60 -0.65
C LEU A 313 -18.50 2.22 -1.31
N ILE A 314 -17.43 1.42 -1.17
CA ILE A 314 -17.38 0.02 -1.60
C ILE A 314 -17.85 -0.85 -0.43
N ARG A 315 -18.86 -1.71 -0.67
CA ARG A 315 -19.37 -2.64 0.34
C ARG A 315 -18.45 -3.85 0.40
N HIS A 316 -17.52 -3.86 1.34
CA HIS A 316 -16.65 -5.02 1.58
C HIS A 316 -16.39 -5.21 3.08
N GLY A 317 -16.46 -6.46 3.53
CA GLY A 317 -16.21 -6.83 4.92
C GLY A 317 -17.24 -6.27 5.93
N ILE A 318 -16.85 -6.31 7.20
CA ILE A 318 -17.68 -5.82 8.32
C ILE A 318 -17.70 -4.28 8.31
N ILE A 319 -18.88 -3.69 8.35
CA ILE A 319 -19.08 -2.24 8.47
C ILE A 319 -18.48 -1.77 9.81
N SER A 320 -17.35 -1.08 9.70
CA SER A 320 -16.58 -0.51 10.81
C SER A 320 -16.28 0.96 10.54
N GLY A 321 -16.05 1.76 11.58
CA GLY A 321 -15.69 3.17 11.48
C GLY A 321 -14.31 3.36 10.85
N GLY A 322 -13.47 2.34 11.01
CA GLY A 322 -12.13 2.22 10.47
C GLY A 322 -11.46 0.98 11.04
N ALA A 323 -10.20 0.78 10.65
CA ALA A 323 -9.30 -0.20 11.24
C ALA A 323 -7.86 0.29 10.99
N ASP A 324 -6.97 0.13 11.95
CA ASP A 324 -5.59 0.64 11.80
C ASP A 324 -4.83 -0.06 10.67
N ARG A 325 -5.23 -1.29 10.33
CA ARG A 325 -4.67 -2.05 9.19
C ARG A 325 -4.84 -1.34 7.85
N TYR A 326 -5.75 -0.38 7.74
CA TYR A 326 -5.95 0.44 6.55
C TYR A 326 -4.91 1.56 6.40
N ALA A 327 -4.18 1.89 7.48
CA ALA A 327 -2.99 2.74 7.42
C ALA A 327 -1.87 2.09 6.63
N TYR A 328 -1.80 0.77 6.66
CA TYR A 328 -0.61 0.03 6.29
C TYR A 328 -0.18 0.27 4.84
N LEU A 329 -1.10 0.18 3.86
CA LEU A 329 -0.79 0.43 2.44
C LEU A 329 -0.87 1.90 2.04
N SER A 330 -1.80 2.66 2.63
CA SER A 330 -2.00 4.07 2.28
C SER A 330 -0.78 4.91 2.63
N THR A 331 -0.03 4.54 3.67
CA THR A 331 1.07 5.34 4.23
C THR A 331 2.45 4.95 3.73
N ILE A 332 2.57 3.95 2.84
CA ILE A 332 3.87 3.58 2.25
C ILE A 332 4.55 4.75 1.53
N ILE A 333 3.76 5.74 1.09
CA ILE A 333 4.24 6.99 0.49
C ILE A 333 5.10 7.82 1.45
N ALA A 334 4.98 7.64 2.77
CA ALA A 334 5.79 8.35 3.75
C ALA A 334 7.27 7.99 3.62
N VAL A 335 7.60 6.76 3.21
CA VAL A 335 8.99 6.28 3.09
C VAL A 335 9.80 7.11 2.09
N PRO A 336 9.40 7.26 0.81
CA PRO A 336 10.16 8.08 -0.13
C PRO A 336 10.18 9.57 0.24
N TYR A 337 9.15 10.10 0.90
CA TYR A 337 9.17 11.48 1.40
C TYR A 337 10.19 11.69 2.52
N GLY A 338 10.20 10.82 3.53
CA GLY A 338 11.20 10.87 4.60
C GLY A 338 12.61 10.64 4.06
N GLY A 339 12.77 9.72 3.10
CA GLY A 339 14.04 9.49 2.42
C GLY A 339 14.52 10.73 1.65
N TYR A 340 13.63 11.40 0.92
CA TYR A 340 13.95 12.67 0.26
C TYR A 340 14.36 13.76 1.25
N ALA A 341 13.65 13.89 2.37
CA ALA A 341 13.94 14.88 3.39
C ALA A 341 15.30 14.63 4.08
N VAL A 342 15.64 13.38 4.37
CA VAL A 342 16.91 12.99 5.00
C VAL A 342 18.09 13.07 4.03
N ALA A 343 17.87 12.83 2.73
CA ALA A 343 18.91 12.90 1.72
C ALA A 343 19.21 14.33 1.20
N ARG A 344 18.47 15.34 1.68
CA ARG A 344 18.64 16.73 1.26
C ARG A 344 19.73 17.41 2.07
#